data_AF-A0A1F6HQP9-F1
#
_entry.id   AF-A0A1F6HQP9-F1
#
_cell.length_a   1.000
_cell.length_b   1.000
_cell.length_c   1.000
_cell.angle_alpha   90.00
_cell.angle_beta   90.00
_cell.angle_gamma   90.00
#
_symmetry.space_group_name_H-M   'P 1'
#
loop_
_entity.id
_entity.type
_entity.pdbx_description
1 polymer ?
#
loop_
_entity_poly.entity_id
_entity_poly.type
_entity_poly.pdbx_seq_one_letter_code
_entity_poly.pdbx_strand_id
1 'polypeptide(L)'
;MRERLTTYYAPDTGACNGKTYDVQQMHLKEWVTNIVPEPKSMPQTAEQEGKELVKRWESCFPKENTWVQRELGVPSLIVRLDATLEGEHLRAYEVEERPAGIGVSYTTNPAFKERLQDVARTWPKFDVVISERRNGHDDQLWTPLKSREEAVKGTELVLVRAEPEEEEFHCLEDRSVSSLKQKGDKSYGEKLGLWRKVQTPEDLPAPCEPFVLKPLQGSKTRDVFMYLPNSMAKSQYSIPELKMTAPGAYTRSRVERELIRHTQGSGGMYCQPFYPPVESGLDGDMGKNYRWMIYRVYYGLNTQTREWNYLGGQWNARNNLKIHGAGDAVIGPVV
;
A
#
# COMPACT_ATOMS: atom_id res chain seq x y z
N MET A 1 18.06 -12.47 14.82
CA MET A 1 19.24 -12.73 13.96
C MET A 1 19.38 -11.53 13.04
N ARG A 2 20.45 -10.73 13.12
CA ARG A 2 20.69 -9.64 12.16
C ARG A 2 21.31 -10.27 10.91
N GLU A 3 20.55 -10.39 9.82
CA GLU A 3 21.07 -10.90 8.55
C GLU A 3 21.91 -9.82 7.86
N ARG A 4 22.96 -10.26 7.14
CA ARG A 4 23.96 -9.42 6.48
C ARG A 4 23.29 -8.45 5.49
N LEU A 5 23.53 -7.16 5.68
CA LEU A 5 23.36 -6.16 4.62
C LEU A 5 24.55 -6.30 3.68
N THR A 6 24.31 -6.69 2.44
CA THR A 6 25.35 -6.65 1.40
C THR A 6 25.17 -5.35 0.65
N THR A 7 26.13 -4.44 0.78
CA THR A 7 26.20 -3.17 0.05
C THR A 7 26.66 -3.43 -1.37
N TYR A 8 25.87 -3.03 -2.36
CA TYR A 8 26.26 -3.00 -3.76
C TYR A 8 26.57 -1.56 -4.19
N TYR A 9 27.81 -1.30 -4.58
CA TYR A 9 28.18 -0.06 -5.27
C TYR A 9 27.91 -0.25 -6.77
N ALA A 10 27.04 0.57 -7.36
CA ALA A 10 26.89 0.61 -8.80
C ALA A 10 28.20 1.17 -9.42
N PRO A 11 28.78 0.51 -10.44
CA PRO A 11 30.03 0.96 -11.05
C PRO A 11 29.83 2.31 -11.75
N ASP A 12 30.75 3.21 -11.45
CA ASP A 12 30.83 4.58 -11.95
C ASP A 12 30.97 4.57 -13.48
N THR A 13 29.90 4.93 -14.19
CA THR A 13 29.88 5.03 -15.65
C THR A 13 29.76 6.49 -16.05
N GLY A 14 30.91 7.17 -16.07
CA GLY A 14 31.20 8.34 -16.92
C GLY A 14 30.20 9.50 -16.89
N ALA A 15 30.61 10.60 -16.25
CA ALA A 15 30.12 11.96 -16.48
C ALA A 15 28.60 12.13 -16.38
N CYS A 16 28.04 11.80 -15.21
CA CYS A 16 26.85 12.46 -14.69
C CYS A 16 27.17 12.81 -13.24
N ASN A 17 26.79 14.01 -12.76
CA ASN A 17 26.83 14.38 -11.34
C ASN A 17 25.77 13.57 -10.55
N GLY A 18 25.78 12.25 -10.69
CA GLY A 18 24.79 11.35 -10.12
C GLY A 18 25.11 11.04 -8.67
N LYS A 19 24.11 11.11 -7.81
CA LYS A 19 24.20 10.55 -6.46
C LYS A 19 24.39 9.04 -6.57
N THR A 20 25.44 8.52 -5.94
CA THR A 20 25.58 7.08 -5.74
C THR A 20 24.71 6.65 -4.57
N TYR A 21 23.87 5.63 -4.79
CA TYR A 21 23.01 5.07 -3.75
C TYR A 21 23.61 3.75 -3.24
N ASP A 22 23.71 3.60 -1.91
CA ASP A 22 24.00 2.31 -1.28
C ASP A 22 22.72 1.47 -1.28
N VAL A 23 22.67 0.44 -2.12
CA VAL A 23 21.58 -0.54 -2.10
C VAL A 23 22.00 -1.71 -1.23
N GLN A 24 21.23 -1.91 -0.17
CA GLN A 24 21.42 -2.99 0.77
C GLN A 24 20.35 -4.05 0.53
N GLN A 25 20.74 -5.31 0.39
CA GLN A 25 19.77 -6.41 0.43
C GLN A 25 19.49 -6.80 1.86
N MET A 26 18.21 -6.73 2.24
CA MET A 26 17.73 -7.31 3.48
C MET A 26 17.05 -8.64 3.18
N HIS A 27 17.54 -9.67 3.84
CA HIS A 27 16.95 -10.99 3.86
C HIS A 27 16.11 -11.10 5.13
N LEU A 28 14.89 -11.60 4.98
CA LEU A 28 13.92 -11.85 6.04
C LEU A 28 13.30 -13.23 5.78
N LYS A 29 14.03 -14.28 6.13
CA LYS A 29 13.71 -15.67 5.72
C LYS A 29 13.57 -15.74 4.19
N GLU A 30 12.38 -16.02 3.68
CA GLU A 30 12.08 -16.14 2.26
C GLU A 30 11.89 -14.78 1.56
N TRP A 31 11.80 -13.68 2.31
CA TRP A 31 11.60 -12.36 1.74
C TRP A 31 12.95 -11.64 1.56
N VAL A 32 13.31 -11.34 0.32
CA VAL A 32 14.45 -10.49 -0.03
C VAL A 32 13.92 -9.13 -0.51
N THR A 33 14.46 -8.05 0.03
CA THR A 33 14.11 -6.69 -0.40
C THR A 33 15.35 -5.82 -0.55
N ASN A 34 15.34 -4.95 -1.57
CA ASN A 34 16.42 -4.00 -1.82
C ASN A 34 16.08 -2.69 -1.11
N ILE A 35 16.98 -2.23 -0.25
CA ILE A 35 16.80 -1.05 0.60
C ILE A 35 17.78 0.02 0.19
N VAL A 36 17.27 1.23 0.01
CA VAL A 36 18.05 2.47 -0.01
C VAL A 36 17.84 3.16 1.34
N PRO A 37 18.90 3.33 2.15
CA PRO A 37 18.78 3.94 3.48
C PRO A 37 18.38 5.42 3.47
N GLU A 38 18.55 6.12 2.34
CA GLU A 38 18.24 7.55 2.23
C GLU A 38 16.75 7.81 2.50
N PRO A 39 16.41 8.56 3.57
CA PRO A 39 15.04 8.88 3.88
C PRO A 39 14.49 9.92 2.91
N LYS A 40 13.19 9.81 2.62
CA LYS A 40 12.43 10.89 2.01
C LYS A 40 11.45 11.45 3.03
N SER A 41 11.43 12.76 3.20
CA SER A 41 10.47 13.42 4.07
C SER A 41 9.10 13.50 3.40
N MET A 42 8.05 13.37 4.19
CA MET A 42 6.70 13.73 3.77
C MET A 42 6.46 15.21 4.08
N PRO A 43 5.90 16.02 3.15
CA PRO A 43 5.47 17.37 3.48
C PRO A 43 4.41 17.36 4.58
N GLN A 44 4.49 18.31 5.53
CA GLN A 44 3.52 18.41 6.63
C GLN A 44 2.07 18.53 6.12
N THR A 45 1.86 19.24 5.01
CA THR A 45 0.56 19.35 4.33
C THR A 45 0.02 17.97 3.96
N ALA A 46 0.83 17.13 3.30
CA ALA A 46 0.45 15.77 2.93
C ALA A 46 0.20 14.84 4.15
N GLU A 47 0.96 15.03 5.24
CA GLU A 47 0.71 14.29 6.50
C GLU A 47 -0.67 14.63 7.09
N GLN A 48 -1.04 15.91 7.12
CA GLN A 48 -2.35 16.34 7.63
C GLN A 48 -3.49 15.87 6.73
N GLU A 49 -3.34 16.01 5.41
CA GLU A 49 -4.32 15.50 4.45
C GLU A 49 -4.51 13.99 4.57
N GLY A 50 -3.42 13.24 4.81
CA GLY A 50 -3.49 11.81 5.07
C GLY A 50 -4.20 11.48 6.39
N LYS A 51 -3.93 12.21 7.48
CA LYS A 51 -4.64 12.06 8.76
C LYS A 51 -6.14 12.33 8.60
N GLU A 52 -6.51 13.40 7.90
CA GLU A 52 -7.92 13.75 7.62
C GLU A 52 -8.61 12.69 6.74
N LEU A 53 -7.91 12.19 5.73
CA LEU A 53 -8.41 11.12 4.87
C LEU A 53 -8.68 9.85 5.67
N VAL A 54 -7.76 9.43 6.53
CA VAL A 54 -7.93 8.25 7.40
C VAL A 54 -9.13 8.43 8.34
N LYS A 55 -9.30 9.63 8.92
CA LYS A 55 -10.45 9.94 9.77
C LYS A 55 -11.77 9.84 9.02
N ARG A 56 -11.84 10.33 7.77
CA ARG A 56 -13.03 10.17 6.92
C ARG A 56 -13.25 8.72 6.53
N TRP A 57 -12.17 8.02 6.16
CA TRP A 57 -12.18 6.60 5.80
C TRP A 57 -12.78 5.71 6.88
N GLU A 58 -12.43 5.95 8.15
CA GLU A 58 -12.96 5.24 9.32
C GLU A 58 -14.51 5.19 9.33
N SER A 59 -15.15 6.30 8.95
CA SER A 59 -16.61 6.42 8.90
C SER A 59 -17.25 5.76 7.68
N CYS A 60 -16.49 5.55 6.61
CA CYS A 60 -16.97 5.06 5.32
C CYS A 60 -16.72 3.57 5.10
N PHE A 61 -15.70 3.01 5.76
CA PHE A 61 -15.31 1.61 5.62
C PHE A 61 -16.44 0.66 6.07
N PRO A 62 -16.65 -0.47 5.36
CA PRO A 62 -17.68 -1.44 5.71
C PRO A 62 -17.58 -1.94 7.16
N LYS A 63 -18.73 -2.07 7.80
CA LYS A 63 -18.80 -2.58 9.17
C LYS A 63 -18.62 -4.09 9.20
N GLU A 64 -17.93 -4.57 10.22
CA GLU A 64 -17.70 -5.98 10.53
C GLU A 64 -17.74 -6.15 12.05
N ASN A 65 -18.13 -7.34 12.54
CA ASN A 65 -18.31 -7.56 13.97
C ASN A 65 -16.98 -7.90 14.66
N THR A 66 -15.94 -7.11 14.38
CA THR A 66 -14.62 -7.31 14.96
C THR A 66 -14.51 -6.64 16.32
N TRP A 67 -13.57 -7.11 17.16
CA TRP A 67 -13.30 -6.48 18.45
C TRP A 67 -13.02 -4.98 18.29
N VAL A 68 -12.15 -4.62 17.34
CA VAL A 68 -11.75 -3.22 17.13
C VAL A 68 -12.92 -2.33 16.72
N GLN A 69 -13.84 -2.84 15.89
CA GLN A 69 -15.00 -2.06 15.47
C GLN A 69 -16.04 -1.94 16.58
N ARG A 70 -16.27 -2.98 17.39
CA ARG A 70 -17.20 -2.91 18.51
C ARG A 70 -16.70 -2.01 19.64
N GLU A 71 -15.46 -2.20 20.07
CA GLU A 71 -14.93 -1.52 21.25
C GLU A 71 -14.43 -0.11 20.93
N LEU A 72 -13.83 0.07 19.75
CA LEU A 72 -13.20 1.33 19.36
C LEU A 72 -13.95 2.04 18.22
N GLY A 73 -14.91 1.42 17.54
CA GLY A 73 -15.62 2.07 16.43
C GLY A 73 -14.80 2.23 15.15
N VAL A 74 -13.54 1.77 15.13
CA VAL A 74 -12.61 1.92 13.99
C VAL A 74 -12.38 0.59 13.28
N PRO A 75 -12.08 0.56 11.96
CA PRO A 75 -11.89 -0.70 11.25
C PRO A 75 -10.60 -1.46 11.59
N SER A 76 -9.56 -0.77 12.05
CA SER A 76 -8.25 -1.33 12.39
C SER A 76 -7.48 -0.42 13.34
N LEU A 77 -6.52 -0.96 14.09
CA LEU A 77 -5.60 -0.16 14.93
C LEU A 77 -4.50 0.53 14.13
N ILE A 78 -4.16 -0.01 12.95
CA ILE A 78 -3.11 0.52 12.08
C ILE A 78 -3.54 0.42 10.63
N VAL A 79 -3.31 1.49 9.88
CA VAL A 79 -3.63 1.57 8.45
C VAL A 79 -2.42 2.04 7.67
N ARG A 80 -2.39 1.73 6.38
CA ARG A 80 -1.40 2.28 5.44
C ARG A 80 -2.11 2.99 4.30
N LEU A 81 -1.58 4.14 3.94
CA LEU A 81 -1.99 4.91 2.80
C LEU A 81 -0.93 4.76 1.71
N ASP A 82 -1.32 4.15 0.60
CA ASP A 82 -0.52 4.14 -0.62
C ASP A 82 -0.89 5.40 -1.43
N ALA A 83 0.10 6.25 -1.73
CA ALA A 83 -0.13 7.58 -2.30
C ALA A 83 1.02 8.08 -3.18
N THR A 84 0.75 9.16 -3.93
CA THR A 84 1.73 10.00 -4.60
C THR A 84 1.60 11.45 -4.12
N LEU A 85 2.52 12.31 -4.55
CA LEU A 85 2.50 13.74 -4.26
C LEU A 85 2.33 14.56 -5.55
N GLU A 86 1.46 15.57 -5.48
CA GLU A 86 1.32 16.62 -6.49
C GLU A 86 1.69 17.95 -5.83
N GLY A 87 2.95 18.36 -5.98
CA GLY A 87 3.53 19.40 -5.13
C GLY A 87 3.62 18.93 -3.68
N GLU A 88 2.98 19.66 -2.76
CA GLU A 88 2.89 19.30 -1.34
C GLU A 88 1.62 18.52 -0.98
N HIS A 89 0.73 18.30 -1.96
CA HIS A 89 -0.58 17.69 -1.74
C HIS A 89 -0.54 16.18 -1.98
N LEU A 90 -1.24 15.46 -1.11
CA LEU A 90 -1.39 14.02 -1.16
C LEU A 90 -2.44 13.62 -2.19
N ARG A 91 -2.11 12.60 -3.00
CA ARG A 91 -3.05 11.92 -3.89
C ARG A 91 -3.08 10.45 -3.54
N ALA A 92 -4.18 10.03 -2.91
CA ALA A 92 -4.35 8.68 -2.40
C ALA A 92 -4.71 7.68 -3.50
N TYR A 93 -3.98 6.57 -3.53
CA TYR A 93 -4.35 5.39 -4.31
C TYR A 93 -5.24 4.45 -3.51
N GLU A 94 -4.91 4.18 -2.24
CA GLU A 94 -5.60 3.19 -1.42
C GLU A 94 -5.30 3.42 0.06
N VAL A 95 -6.33 3.26 0.89
CA VAL A 95 -6.18 3.03 2.33
C VAL A 95 -6.32 1.53 2.56
N GLU A 96 -5.28 0.91 3.11
CA GLU A 96 -5.20 -0.51 3.45
C GLU A 96 -5.30 -0.65 4.97
N GLU A 97 -6.37 -1.27 5.43
CA GLU A 97 -6.72 -1.47 6.82
C GLU A 97 -5.92 -2.57 7.51
N ARG A 98 -5.26 -3.42 6.74
CA ARG A 98 -4.47 -4.52 7.27
C ARG A 98 -3.11 -4.57 6.59
N PRO A 99 -2.27 -3.55 6.80
CA PRO A 99 -1.15 -3.33 5.93
C PRO A 99 -0.02 -4.33 6.17
N ALA A 100 0.57 -4.82 5.07
CA ALA A 100 1.87 -5.48 5.08
C ALA A 100 3.00 -4.42 5.06
N GLY A 101 4.24 -4.83 5.37
CA GLY A 101 5.41 -3.93 5.36
C GLY A 101 5.65 -3.20 6.68
N ILE A 102 4.88 -3.49 7.73
CA ILE A 102 5.06 -2.89 9.06
C ILE A 102 6.40 -3.32 9.66
N GLY A 103 6.71 -4.62 9.63
CA GLY A 103 7.95 -5.18 10.15
C GLY A 103 9.18 -4.74 9.38
N VAL A 104 9.08 -4.61 8.06
CA VAL A 104 10.14 -3.99 7.24
C VAL A 104 10.34 -2.54 7.66
N SER A 105 9.27 -1.72 7.73
CA SER A 105 9.36 -0.32 8.16
C SER A 105 9.94 -0.21 9.56
N TYR A 106 9.51 -1.06 10.48
CA TYR A 106 10.01 -1.14 11.85
C TYR A 106 11.51 -1.47 11.93
N THR A 107 12.01 -2.26 10.98
CA THR A 107 13.43 -2.67 10.96
C THR A 107 14.31 -1.62 10.29
N THR A 108 13.81 -0.96 9.24
CA THR A 108 14.62 -0.12 8.35
C THR A 108 14.46 1.38 8.61
N ASN A 109 13.45 1.78 9.37
CA ASN A 109 13.14 3.17 9.69
C ASN A 109 13.06 3.37 11.21
N PRO A 110 14.14 3.88 11.85
CA PRO A 110 14.16 4.11 13.30
C PRO A 110 13.06 5.05 13.81
N ALA A 111 12.75 6.11 13.06
CA ALA A 111 11.70 7.06 13.43
C ALA A 111 10.32 6.38 13.41
N PHE A 112 10.05 5.55 12.40
CA PHE A 112 8.84 4.74 12.36
C PHE A 112 8.73 3.79 13.54
N LYS A 113 9.82 3.11 13.88
CA LYS A 113 9.87 2.19 15.02
C LYS A 113 9.52 2.88 16.33
N GLU A 114 10.14 4.02 16.60
CA GLU A 114 9.87 4.81 17.81
C GLU A 114 8.40 5.24 17.89
N ARG A 115 7.88 5.85 16.82
CA ARG A 115 6.48 6.30 16.73
C ARG A 115 5.49 5.14 16.87
N LEU A 116 5.76 3.99 16.23
CA LEU A 116 4.91 2.81 16.35
C LEU A 116 4.92 2.28 17.79
N GLN A 117 6.10 2.20 18.43
CA GLN A 117 6.18 1.75 19.83
C GLN A 117 5.42 2.67 20.78
N ASP A 118 5.50 3.99 20.57
CA ASP A 118 4.79 4.96 21.39
C ASP A 118 3.27 4.81 21.26
N VAL A 119 2.76 4.68 20.04
CA VAL A 119 1.32 4.46 19.81
C VAL A 119 0.88 3.07 20.31
N ALA A 120 1.67 2.03 20.06
CA ALA A 120 1.34 0.66 20.44
C ALA A 120 1.28 0.44 21.97
N ARG A 121 1.92 1.30 22.78
CA ARG A 121 1.73 1.28 24.26
C ARG A 121 0.30 1.56 24.68
N THR A 122 -0.50 2.21 23.83
CA THR A 122 -1.92 2.47 24.09
C THR A 122 -2.81 1.29 23.69
N TRP A 123 -2.32 0.39 22.84
CA TRP A 123 -3.10 -0.73 22.31
C TRP A 123 -3.29 -1.83 23.35
N PRO A 124 -4.40 -2.57 23.30
CA PRO A 124 -4.43 -3.87 23.96
C PRO A 124 -3.38 -4.79 23.35
N LYS A 125 -2.90 -5.76 24.13
CA LYS A 125 -1.99 -6.79 23.59
C LYS A 125 -2.75 -7.67 22.60
N PHE A 126 -2.11 -7.99 21.49
CA PHE A 126 -2.60 -8.96 20.50
C PHE A 126 -1.43 -9.72 19.89
N ASP A 127 -1.72 -10.91 19.36
CA ASP A 127 -0.79 -11.71 18.56
C ASP A 127 -1.18 -11.67 17.07
N VAL A 128 -0.25 -11.96 16.17
CA VAL A 128 -0.58 -12.14 14.74
C VAL A 128 -0.79 -13.60 14.42
N VAL A 129 -1.89 -13.90 13.73
CA VAL A 129 -2.21 -15.23 13.20
C VAL A 129 -2.11 -15.18 11.68
N ILE A 130 -1.30 -16.04 11.06
CA ILE A 130 -1.05 -15.99 9.62
C ILE A 130 -1.61 -17.23 8.95
N SER A 131 -2.33 -17.06 7.84
CA SER A 131 -2.72 -18.18 7.01
C SER A 131 -1.50 -18.86 6.40
N GLU A 132 -1.47 -20.19 6.46
CA GLU A 132 -0.46 -21.02 5.80
C GLU A 132 -0.45 -20.84 4.28
N ARG A 133 -1.56 -20.36 3.68
CA ARG A 133 -1.64 -20.07 2.23
C ARG A 133 -0.93 -18.77 1.85
N ARG A 134 -0.46 -17.99 2.83
CA ARG A 134 0.19 -16.72 2.60
C ARG A 134 1.70 -16.91 2.42
N ASN A 135 2.17 -16.59 1.22
CA ASN A 135 3.61 -16.51 0.94
C ASN A 135 4.17 -15.16 1.39
N GLY A 136 5.18 -15.17 2.24
CA GLY A 136 5.91 -13.98 2.70
C GLY A 136 5.13 -13.10 3.68
N HIS A 137 5.78 -12.79 4.82
CA HIS A 137 5.28 -11.85 5.81
C HIS A 137 6.44 -11.28 6.65
N ASP A 138 6.27 -10.07 7.17
CA ASP A 138 7.23 -9.39 8.06
C ASP A 138 6.72 -9.26 9.49
N ASP A 139 5.54 -9.81 9.81
CA ASP A 139 4.88 -9.55 11.10
C ASP A 139 5.73 -9.97 12.32
N GLN A 140 6.50 -11.05 12.18
CA GLN A 140 7.43 -11.54 13.21
C GLN A 140 8.51 -10.51 13.66
N LEU A 141 8.72 -9.44 12.88
CA LEU A 141 9.73 -8.42 13.18
C LEU A 141 9.23 -7.35 14.16
N TRP A 142 7.90 -7.22 14.32
CA TRP A 142 7.31 -6.15 15.12
C TRP A 142 6.30 -6.67 16.16
N THR A 143 5.75 -7.87 15.98
CA THR A 143 4.75 -8.44 16.90
C THR A 143 4.87 -9.96 17.00
N PRO A 144 4.51 -10.57 18.15
CA PRO A 144 4.50 -12.02 18.29
C PRO A 144 3.57 -12.70 17.28
N LEU A 145 3.95 -13.91 16.87
CA LEU A 145 3.11 -14.78 16.05
C LEU A 145 2.47 -15.85 16.92
N LYS A 146 1.27 -16.27 16.52
CA LYS A 146 0.52 -17.37 17.13
C LYS A 146 -0.04 -18.26 16.02
N SER A 147 0.04 -19.58 16.19
CA SER A 147 -0.59 -20.52 15.27
C SER A 147 -2.12 -20.36 15.30
N ARG A 148 -2.79 -20.86 14.26
CA ARG A 148 -4.26 -20.83 14.21
C ARG A 148 -4.85 -21.69 15.34
N GLU A 149 -4.28 -22.85 15.61
CA GLU A 149 -4.76 -23.81 16.62
C GLU A 149 -4.67 -23.22 18.03
N GLU A 150 -3.58 -22.51 18.33
CA GLU A 150 -3.43 -21.78 19.59
C GLU A 150 -4.41 -20.61 19.66
N ALA A 151 -4.57 -19.85 18.57
CA ALA A 151 -5.48 -18.71 18.54
C ALA A 151 -6.93 -19.12 18.78
N VAL A 152 -7.41 -20.21 18.15
CA VAL A 152 -8.78 -20.71 18.30
C VAL A 152 -9.08 -21.16 19.74
N LYS A 153 -8.08 -21.68 20.46
CA LYS A 153 -8.23 -22.12 21.86
C LYS A 153 -8.05 -20.99 22.88
N GLY A 154 -7.35 -19.92 22.49
CA GLY A 154 -7.07 -18.77 23.32
C GLY A 154 -8.23 -17.77 23.40
N THR A 155 -8.08 -16.77 24.26
CA THR A 155 -9.02 -15.65 24.43
C THR A 155 -8.40 -14.31 24.08
N GLU A 156 -7.11 -14.28 23.73
CA GLU A 156 -6.40 -13.05 23.42
C GLU A 156 -6.87 -12.46 22.08
N LEU A 157 -6.68 -11.15 21.94
CA LEU A 157 -6.94 -10.46 20.67
C LEU A 157 -5.92 -10.88 19.62
N VAL A 158 -6.34 -10.82 18.36
CA VAL A 158 -5.52 -11.26 17.24
C VAL A 158 -5.58 -10.30 16.06
N LEU A 159 -4.45 -10.15 15.37
CA LEU A 159 -4.41 -9.60 14.02
C LEU A 159 -4.29 -10.77 13.04
N VAL A 160 -5.39 -11.12 12.40
CA VAL A 160 -5.43 -12.28 11.51
C VAL A 160 -5.03 -11.88 10.09
N ARG A 161 -4.14 -12.64 9.44
CA ARG A 161 -3.56 -12.41 8.10
C ARG A 161 -4.02 -13.43 7.05
N ALA A 162 -5.34 -13.60 6.91
CA ALA A 162 -5.99 -14.43 5.88
C ALA A 162 -6.66 -13.60 4.75
N GLU A 163 -7.00 -14.22 3.62
CA GLU A 163 -7.91 -13.67 2.61
C GLU A 163 -9.39 -13.86 3.03
N PRO A 164 -10.35 -13.04 2.55
CA PRO A 164 -11.76 -13.12 2.95
C PRO A 164 -12.40 -14.49 2.80
N GLU A 165 -12.03 -15.22 1.73
CA GLU A 165 -12.54 -16.55 1.38
C GLU A 165 -12.01 -17.68 2.28
N GLU A 166 -11.06 -17.42 3.17
CA GLU A 166 -10.53 -18.41 4.12
C GLU A 166 -11.41 -18.46 5.38
N GLU A 167 -12.61 -19.02 5.21
CA GLU A 167 -13.67 -19.10 6.24
C GLU A 167 -13.22 -19.78 7.53
N GLU A 168 -12.19 -20.63 7.49
CA GLU A 168 -11.60 -21.28 8.66
C GLU A 168 -11.00 -20.32 9.70
N PHE A 169 -10.83 -19.03 9.35
CA PHE A 169 -10.40 -17.96 10.25
C PHE A 169 -11.55 -17.10 10.79
N HIS A 170 -12.77 -17.22 10.26
CA HIS A 170 -13.90 -16.35 10.63
C HIS A 170 -14.33 -16.52 12.08
N CYS A 171 -14.03 -17.66 12.71
CA CYS A 171 -14.24 -17.88 14.14
C CYS A 171 -13.40 -16.96 15.04
N LEU A 172 -12.43 -16.22 14.48
CA LEU A 172 -11.61 -15.24 15.20
C LEU A 172 -12.09 -13.79 15.01
N GLU A 173 -13.17 -13.57 14.24
CA GLU A 173 -13.69 -12.23 13.92
C GLU A 173 -13.90 -11.40 15.19
N ASP A 174 -14.57 -11.97 16.18
CA ASP A 174 -14.95 -11.30 17.43
C ASP A 174 -13.76 -10.82 18.28
N ARG A 175 -12.55 -11.34 18.03
CA ARG A 175 -11.29 -10.96 18.69
C ARG A 175 -10.32 -10.23 17.77
N SER A 176 -10.71 -9.98 16.52
CA SER A 176 -9.82 -9.39 15.52
C SER A 176 -9.60 -7.89 15.76
N VAL A 177 -8.35 -7.44 15.65
CA VAL A 177 -7.95 -6.02 15.71
C VAL A 177 -7.93 -5.33 14.33
N SER A 178 -8.41 -6.01 13.29
CA SER A 178 -8.64 -5.48 11.94
C SER A 178 -9.85 -6.17 11.29
N SER A 179 -10.28 -5.70 10.13
CA SER A 179 -11.23 -6.43 9.28
C SER A 179 -10.70 -7.81 8.86
N LEU A 180 -11.64 -8.70 8.54
CA LEU A 180 -11.37 -10.05 8.06
C LEU A 180 -12.11 -10.32 6.76
N LYS A 181 -13.44 -10.29 6.81
CA LYS A 181 -14.36 -10.50 5.68
C LYS A 181 -14.34 -9.30 4.74
N GLN A 182 -14.26 -8.10 5.32
CA GLN A 182 -14.25 -6.85 4.54
C GLN A 182 -12.88 -6.50 3.99
N LYS A 183 -11.90 -7.42 4.09
CA LYS A 183 -10.54 -7.13 3.66
C LYS A 183 -10.49 -6.72 2.20
N GLY A 184 -9.86 -5.57 1.94
CA GLY A 184 -9.63 -5.06 0.58
C GLY A 184 -10.88 -4.56 -0.15
N ASP A 185 -12.01 -4.42 0.56
CA ASP A 185 -13.23 -3.79 0.06
C ASP A 185 -12.95 -2.30 -0.22
N LYS A 186 -13.33 -1.85 -1.43
CA LYS A 186 -13.07 -0.48 -1.91
C LYS A 186 -14.30 0.42 -1.94
N SER A 187 -15.44 -0.02 -1.41
CA SER A 187 -16.67 0.77 -1.37
C SER A 187 -16.53 2.08 -0.58
N TYR A 188 -15.58 2.14 0.36
CA TYR A 188 -15.27 3.38 1.07
C TYR A 188 -14.85 4.50 0.13
N GLY A 189 -14.13 4.20 -0.95
CA GLY A 189 -13.56 5.24 -1.79
C GLY A 189 -14.61 5.90 -2.69
N GLU A 190 -15.73 5.23 -2.95
CA GLU A 190 -16.89 5.85 -3.58
C GLU A 190 -17.53 6.90 -2.67
N LYS A 191 -17.75 6.55 -1.39
CA LYS A 191 -18.28 7.48 -0.38
C LYS A 191 -17.36 8.67 -0.12
N LEU A 192 -16.05 8.47 -0.24
CA LEU A 192 -15.04 9.51 -0.08
C LEU A 192 -14.84 10.38 -1.33
N GLY A 193 -15.41 10.00 -2.48
CA GLY A 193 -15.18 10.65 -3.77
C GLY A 193 -13.80 10.38 -4.38
N LEU A 194 -13.12 9.32 -3.94
CA LEU A 194 -11.81 8.91 -4.48
C LEU A 194 -11.94 8.22 -5.83
N TRP A 195 -13.04 7.52 -6.06
CA TRP A 195 -13.36 6.81 -7.31
C TRP A 195 -14.87 6.65 -7.45
N ARG A 196 -15.33 6.25 -8.63
CA ARG A 196 -16.74 5.94 -8.89
C ARG A 196 -16.89 4.54 -9.46
N LYS A 197 -18.00 3.88 -9.19
CA LYS A 197 -18.30 2.59 -9.83
C LYS A 197 -18.56 2.77 -11.33
N VAL A 198 -18.08 1.82 -12.13
CA VAL A 198 -18.30 1.71 -13.58
C VAL A 198 -18.67 0.27 -13.93
N GLN A 199 -19.55 0.11 -14.92
CA GLN A 199 -20.09 -1.19 -15.34
C GLN A 199 -20.01 -1.39 -16.85
N THR A 200 -19.99 -0.32 -17.64
CA THR A 200 -19.88 -0.41 -19.10
C THR A 200 -18.75 0.46 -19.65
N PRO A 201 -18.22 0.17 -20.85
CA PRO A 201 -17.22 1.02 -21.51
C PRO A 201 -17.64 2.49 -21.66
N GLU A 202 -18.94 2.76 -21.79
CA GLU A 202 -19.51 4.11 -21.89
C GLU A 202 -19.38 4.89 -20.58
N ASP A 203 -19.30 4.19 -19.44
CA ASP A 203 -19.03 4.81 -18.16
C ASP A 203 -17.58 5.31 -18.05
N LEU A 204 -16.66 4.89 -18.92
CA LEU A 204 -15.24 5.23 -18.80
C LEU A 204 -14.96 6.68 -19.20
N PRO A 205 -13.91 7.31 -18.64
CA PRO A 205 -13.45 8.63 -19.07
C PRO A 205 -13.19 8.72 -20.58
N ALA A 206 -13.17 9.94 -21.11
CA ALA A 206 -12.94 10.17 -22.54
C ALA A 206 -11.63 9.52 -23.03
N PRO A 207 -11.49 9.17 -24.33
CA PRO A 207 -10.28 8.56 -24.87
C PRO A 207 -8.98 9.34 -24.63
N CYS A 208 -9.05 10.65 -24.36
CA CYS A 208 -7.89 11.47 -24.05
C CYS A 208 -7.56 11.56 -22.54
N GLU A 209 -8.36 10.95 -21.67
CA GLU A 209 -8.21 11.05 -20.22
C GLU A 209 -7.61 9.77 -19.61
N PRO A 210 -6.59 9.89 -18.74
CA PRO A 210 -5.95 8.75 -18.09
C PRO A 210 -6.76 8.30 -16.87
N PHE A 211 -6.82 6.99 -16.64
CA PHE A 211 -7.55 6.46 -15.48
C PHE A 211 -7.05 5.09 -15.03
N VAL A 212 -7.49 4.68 -13.85
CA VAL A 212 -7.20 3.39 -13.24
C VAL A 212 -8.50 2.66 -12.91
N LEU A 213 -8.66 1.43 -13.39
CA LEU A 213 -9.68 0.51 -12.92
C LEU A 213 -9.15 -0.37 -11.80
N LYS A 214 -9.98 -0.56 -10.78
CA LYS A 214 -9.71 -1.41 -9.61
C LYS A 214 -10.89 -2.36 -9.39
N PRO A 215 -10.65 -3.61 -8.93
CA PRO A 215 -11.76 -4.49 -8.57
C PRO A 215 -12.55 -3.91 -7.40
N LEU A 216 -13.80 -4.34 -7.21
CA LEU A 216 -14.61 -3.89 -6.06
C LEU A 216 -14.03 -4.34 -4.72
N GLN A 217 -13.43 -5.53 -4.70
CA GLN A 217 -12.67 -6.08 -3.58
C GLN A 217 -11.40 -6.73 -4.11
N GLY A 218 -10.26 -6.45 -3.50
CA GLY A 218 -8.99 -7.01 -3.95
C GLY A 218 -7.78 -6.40 -3.26
N SER A 219 -6.59 -6.96 -3.48
CA SER A 219 -5.34 -6.44 -2.91
C SER A 219 -4.15 -6.75 -3.82
N LYS A 220 -2.95 -6.30 -3.45
CA LYS A 220 -1.68 -6.64 -4.14
C LYS A 220 -1.65 -6.22 -5.62
N THR A 221 -2.38 -5.17 -6.00
CA THR A 221 -2.53 -4.70 -7.40
C THR A 221 -3.12 -5.72 -8.39
N ARG A 222 -3.72 -6.80 -7.87
CA ARG A 222 -4.43 -7.80 -8.69
C ARG A 222 -5.61 -7.13 -9.38
N ASP A 223 -5.76 -7.39 -10.67
CA ASP A 223 -6.83 -6.84 -11.52
C ASP A 223 -6.93 -5.31 -11.50
N VAL A 224 -5.80 -4.61 -11.26
CA VAL A 224 -5.70 -3.17 -11.47
C VAL A 224 -5.30 -2.90 -12.92
N PHE A 225 -6.05 -2.07 -13.64
CA PHE A 225 -5.79 -1.76 -15.04
C PHE A 225 -5.63 -0.25 -15.24
N MET A 226 -4.46 0.19 -15.71
CA MET A 226 -4.17 1.60 -15.95
C MET A 226 -4.27 1.90 -17.44
N TYR A 227 -5.09 2.88 -17.82
CA TYR A 227 -5.14 3.41 -19.17
C TYR A 227 -4.37 4.73 -19.23
N LEU A 228 -3.42 4.81 -20.17
CA LEU A 228 -2.67 6.02 -20.47
C LEU A 228 -2.79 6.33 -21.97
N PRO A 229 -3.43 7.44 -22.35
CA PRO A 229 -3.60 7.81 -23.75
C PRO A 229 -2.28 8.31 -24.37
N ASN A 230 -2.07 7.98 -25.64
CA ASN A 230 -0.85 8.37 -26.39
C ASN A 230 -0.68 9.89 -26.51
N SER A 231 -1.76 10.66 -26.51
CA SER A 231 -1.74 12.13 -26.57
C SER A 231 -1.09 12.77 -25.34
N MET A 232 -1.14 12.09 -24.18
CA MET A 232 -0.52 12.58 -22.94
C MET A 232 0.97 12.36 -22.84
N ALA A 233 1.56 11.49 -23.68
CA ALA A 233 3.01 11.37 -23.79
C ALA A 233 3.67 12.69 -24.24
N LYS A 234 2.88 13.71 -24.63
CA LYS A 234 3.38 14.96 -25.20
C LYS A 234 3.05 16.25 -24.43
N SER A 235 2.12 16.32 -23.47
CA SER A 235 1.57 17.67 -23.15
C SER A 235 0.96 18.03 -21.77
N GLN A 236 1.03 17.23 -20.70
CA GLN A 236 0.52 17.74 -19.40
C GLN A 236 1.28 17.29 -18.15
N TYR A 237 1.94 16.13 -18.19
CA TYR A 237 2.66 15.61 -17.03
C TYR A 237 4.16 15.91 -17.06
N SER A 238 4.66 16.63 -18.07
CA SER A 238 6.10 16.91 -18.27
C SER A 238 7.00 15.67 -18.21
N ILE A 239 6.44 14.49 -18.54
CA ILE A 239 7.19 13.23 -18.63
C ILE A 239 7.08 12.76 -20.09
N PRO A 240 8.01 13.16 -20.98
CA PRO A 240 8.00 12.88 -22.43
C PRO A 240 7.97 11.40 -22.82
N GLU A 241 8.11 10.50 -21.84
CA GLU A 241 8.38 9.08 -22.01
C GLU A 241 7.30 8.16 -21.42
N LEU A 242 6.23 8.72 -20.83
CA LEU A 242 5.00 8.00 -20.48
C LEU A 242 4.21 7.65 -21.75
N LYS A 243 4.82 6.84 -22.63
CA LYS A 243 4.18 6.25 -23.81
C LYS A 243 3.29 5.09 -23.36
N MET A 244 2.36 4.65 -24.22
CA MET A 244 1.54 3.43 -24.01
C MET A 244 2.37 2.16 -23.70
N THR A 245 3.69 2.19 -23.88
CA THR A 245 4.64 1.10 -23.57
C THR A 245 5.19 1.14 -22.15
N ALA A 246 4.77 2.08 -21.29
CA ALA A 246 5.18 2.08 -19.89
C ALA A 246 4.74 0.76 -19.23
N PRO A 247 5.66 -0.03 -18.64
CA PRO A 247 5.30 -1.29 -18.00
C PRO A 247 4.22 -1.05 -16.94
N GLY A 248 3.14 -1.83 -16.99
CA GLY A 248 1.99 -1.71 -16.08
C GLY A 248 0.77 -0.96 -16.67
N ALA A 249 0.92 -0.28 -17.80
CA ALA A 249 -0.19 0.33 -18.54
C ALA A 249 -0.79 -0.63 -19.58
N TYR A 250 -2.04 -0.34 -20.00
CA TYR A 250 -2.79 -1.14 -20.96
C TYR A 250 -3.43 -0.27 -22.04
N THR A 251 -3.69 -0.89 -23.20
CA THR A 251 -4.46 -0.26 -24.27
C THR A 251 -5.91 -0.07 -23.84
N ARG A 252 -6.61 0.94 -24.39
CA ARG A 252 -8.03 1.19 -24.06
C ARG A 252 -8.90 -0.05 -24.28
N SER A 253 -8.74 -0.69 -25.45
CA SER A 253 -9.50 -1.90 -25.80
C SER A 253 -9.25 -3.07 -24.85
N ARG A 254 -8.05 -3.16 -24.25
CA ARG A 254 -7.79 -4.17 -23.21
C ARG A 254 -8.51 -3.79 -21.91
N VAL A 255 -8.45 -2.53 -21.49
CA VAL A 255 -9.14 -2.07 -20.27
C VAL A 255 -10.66 -2.25 -20.38
N GLU A 256 -11.27 -1.93 -21.52
CA GLU A 256 -12.70 -2.13 -21.78
C GLU A 256 -13.09 -3.61 -21.72
N ARG A 257 -12.26 -4.50 -22.30
CA ARG A 257 -12.48 -5.96 -22.23
C ARG A 257 -12.46 -6.48 -20.79
N GLU A 258 -11.51 -5.99 -20.00
CA GLU A 258 -11.38 -6.37 -18.58
C GLU A 258 -12.58 -5.85 -17.76
N LEU A 259 -13.05 -4.63 -18.03
CA LEU A 259 -14.28 -4.11 -17.41
C LEU A 259 -15.49 -5.00 -17.71
N ILE A 260 -15.68 -5.42 -18.97
CA ILE A 260 -16.78 -6.31 -19.35
C ILE A 260 -16.68 -7.64 -18.59
N ARG A 261 -15.48 -8.23 -18.52
CA ARG A 261 -15.21 -9.48 -17.77
C ARG A 261 -15.58 -9.33 -16.29
N HIS A 262 -15.12 -8.25 -15.64
CA HIS A 262 -15.42 -7.99 -14.22
C HIS A 262 -16.89 -7.63 -13.98
N THR A 263 -17.58 -7.04 -14.94
CA THR A 263 -19.01 -6.73 -14.82
C THR A 263 -19.86 -7.99 -14.83
N GLN A 264 -19.51 -8.96 -15.69
CA GLN A 264 -20.20 -10.26 -15.74
C GLN A 264 -19.98 -11.11 -14.48
N GLY A 265 -18.82 -11.01 -13.83
CA GLY A 265 -18.51 -11.79 -12.63
C GLY A 265 -18.81 -11.10 -11.30
N SER A 266 -18.36 -9.85 -11.15
CA SER A 266 -18.36 -9.08 -9.90
C SER A 266 -19.26 -7.84 -9.92
N GLY A 267 -20.00 -7.59 -10.99
CA GLY A 267 -20.96 -6.48 -11.07
C GLY A 267 -20.33 -5.09 -11.28
N GLY A 268 -19.06 -5.02 -11.66
CA GLY A 268 -18.38 -3.80 -12.10
C GLY A 268 -16.96 -3.65 -11.58
N MET A 269 -16.41 -2.45 -11.73
CA MET A 269 -15.11 -2.03 -11.19
C MET A 269 -15.21 -0.60 -10.64
N TYR A 270 -14.20 -0.15 -9.91
CA TYR A 270 -14.04 1.25 -9.54
C TYR A 270 -13.09 1.96 -10.51
N CYS A 271 -13.48 3.14 -10.97
CA CYS A 271 -12.68 4.02 -11.83
C CYS A 271 -12.17 5.21 -11.02
N GLN A 272 -10.84 5.35 -10.97
CA GLN A 272 -10.14 6.46 -10.34
C GLN A 272 -9.42 7.29 -11.42
N PRO A 273 -9.41 8.64 -11.32
CA PRO A 273 -8.48 9.46 -12.11
C PRO A 273 -7.03 8.98 -11.92
N PHE A 274 -6.24 8.99 -13.00
CA PHE A 274 -4.84 8.60 -12.86
C PHE A 274 -4.04 9.69 -12.14
N TYR A 275 -3.48 9.35 -10.99
CA TYR A 275 -2.46 10.17 -10.33
C TYR A 275 -1.08 9.59 -10.63
N PRO A 276 -0.18 10.33 -11.29
CA PRO A 276 1.14 9.80 -11.65
C PRO A 276 1.98 9.52 -10.40
N PRO A 277 2.70 8.39 -10.33
CA PRO A 277 3.74 8.23 -9.33
C PRO A 277 4.82 9.31 -9.52
N VAL A 278 5.48 9.70 -8.44
CA VAL A 278 6.60 10.65 -8.53
C VAL A 278 7.81 9.95 -9.15
N GLU A 279 8.69 10.70 -9.81
CA GLU A 279 9.98 10.16 -10.22
C GLU A 279 10.85 9.92 -8.97
N SER A 280 11.50 8.76 -8.91
CA SER A 280 12.26 8.34 -7.72
C SER A 280 13.46 9.23 -7.43
N GLY A 281 13.99 9.88 -8.47
CA GLY A 281 15.24 10.65 -8.41
C GLY A 281 16.48 9.78 -8.22
N LEU A 282 16.37 8.47 -8.44
CA LEU A 282 17.52 7.58 -8.47
C LEU A 282 18.31 7.81 -9.76
N ASP A 283 19.63 7.82 -9.69
CA ASP A 283 20.52 8.14 -10.82
C ASP A 283 21.06 6.88 -11.52
N GLY A 284 21.65 7.07 -12.71
CA GLY A 284 22.33 6.01 -13.47
C GLY A 284 21.43 4.83 -13.84
N ASP A 285 21.96 3.62 -13.74
CA ASP A 285 21.21 2.39 -14.04
C ASP A 285 20.11 2.10 -13.00
N MET A 286 20.23 2.61 -11.78
CA MET A 286 19.14 2.56 -10.81
C MET A 286 17.96 3.44 -11.24
N GLY A 287 18.22 4.66 -11.72
CA GLY A 287 17.18 5.53 -12.27
C GLY A 287 16.39 4.89 -13.40
N LYS A 288 17.08 4.19 -14.31
CA LYS A 288 16.44 3.44 -15.41
C LYS A 288 15.59 2.27 -14.90
N ASN A 289 16.05 1.58 -13.86
CA ASN A 289 15.41 0.37 -13.33
C ASN A 289 14.38 0.62 -12.20
N TYR A 290 14.34 1.83 -11.66
CA TYR A 290 13.48 2.21 -10.53
C TYR A 290 12.89 3.61 -10.71
N ARG A 291 12.43 3.93 -11.91
CA ARG A 291 11.97 5.29 -12.26
C ARG A 291 10.80 5.78 -11.40
N TRP A 292 9.80 4.95 -11.17
CA TRP A 292 8.53 5.38 -10.59
C TRP A 292 8.46 5.05 -9.12
N MET A 293 7.99 6.00 -8.31
CA MET A 293 7.92 5.87 -6.86
C MET A 293 6.54 6.23 -6.31
N ILE A 294 6.10 5.48 -5.30
CA ILE A 294 4.96 5.83 -4.44
C ILE A 294 5.39 5.91 -2.98
N TYR A 295 4.61 6.64 -2.19
CA TYR A 295 4.71 6.67 -0.74
C TYR A 295 3.74 5.63 -0.15
N ARG A 296 4.20 4.94 0.88
CA ARG A 296 3.47 3.97 1.69
C ARG A 296 3.61 4.38 3.14
N VAL A 297 2.72 5.24 3.60
CA VAL A 297 2.78 5.82 4.94
C VAL A 297 1.75 5.19 5.85
N TYR A 298 2.06 5.08 7.13
CA TYR A 298 1.20 4.41 8.10
C TYR A 298 0.69 5.40 9.12
N TYR A 299 -0.52 5.11 9.59
CA TYR A 299 -1.15 5.80 10.70
C TYR A 299 -1.57 4.77 11.75
N GLY A 300 -1.21 5.02 13.00
CA GLY A 300 -1.62 4.21 14.15
C GLY A 300 -2.62 4.97 15.00
N LEU A 301 -3.69 4.31 15.44
CA LEU A 301 -4.67 4.91 16.35
C LEU A 301 -4.10 4.96 17.77
N ASN A 302 -3.94 6.15 18.35
CA ASN A 302 -3.78 6.27 19.79
C ASN A 302 -5.14 6.03 20.44
N THR A 303 -5.30 4.92 21.16
CA THR A 303 -6.60 4.50 21.73
C THR A 303 -7.02 5.36 22.92
N GLN A 304 -6.08 6.04 23.59
CA GLN A 304 -6.35 6.93 24.71
C GLN A 304 -6.90 8.27 24.24
N THR A 305 -6.28 8.87 23.21
CA THR A 305 -6.71 10.16 22.66
C THR A 305 -7.75 10.03 21.55
N ARG A 306 -7.93 8.81 21.00
CA ARG A 306 -8.79 8.50 19.84
C ARG A 306 -8.34 9.25 18.58
N GLU A 307 -7.03 9.51 18.46
CA GLU A 307 -6.44 10.20 17.31
C GLU A 307 -5.54 9.29 16.48
N TRP A 308 -5.56 9.50 15.16
CA TRP A 308 -4.62 8.88 14.24
C TRP A 308 -3.28 9.63 14.25
N ASN A 309 -2.20 8.91 14.54
CA ASN A 309 -0.84 9.43 14.58
C ASN A 309 -0.07 8.98 13.33
N TYR A 310 0.55 9.94 12.65
CA TYR A 310 1.47 9.66 11.55
C TYR A 310 2.70 8.91 12.06
N LEU A 311 3.03 7.80 11.43
CA LEU A 311 4.16 6.96 11.84
C LEU A 311 5.36 7.09 10.89
N GLY A 312 5.22 7.75 9.73
CA GLY A 312 6.17 7.59 8.63
C GLY A 312 5.84 6.33 7.81
N GLY A 313 6.86 5.72 7.21
CA GLY A 313 6.70 4.46 6.49
C GLY A 313 7.82 4.21 5.51
N GLN A 314 7.44 3.90 4.28
CA GLN A 314 8.36 3.58 3.19
C GLN A 314 7.98 4.27 1.90
N TRP A 315 8.97 4.56 1.07
CA TRP A 315 8.76 4.82 -0.34
C TRP A 315 9.14 3.56 -1.11
N ASN A 316 8.42 3.26 -2.19
CA ASN A 316 8.65 2.11 -3.05
C ASN A 316 8.92 2.59 -4.46
N ALA A 317 10.03 2.18 -5.07
CA ALA A 317 10.42 2.51 -6.42
C ALA A 317 10.53 1.27 -7.32
N ARG A 318 10.06 1.38 -8.57
CA ARG A 318 10.07 0.31 -9.58
C ARG A 318 10.00 0.88 -11.00
N ASN A 319 10.60 0.22 -11.99
CA ASN A 319 10.37 0.52 -13.41
C ASN A 319 9.08 -0.13 -13.95
N ASN A 320 7.98 0.04 -13.20
CA ASN A 320 6.64 -0.40 -13.57
C ASN A 320 5.63 0.46 -12.81
N LEU A 321 4.57 0.91 -13.47
CA LEU A 321 3.52 1.73 -12.84
C LEU A 321 2.69 0.96 -11.80
N LYS A 322 2.67 -0.37 -11.87
CA LYS A 322 2.13 -1.24 -10.81
C LYS A 322 3.15 -1.40 -9.67
N ILE A 323 3.30 -0.32 -8.92
CA ILE A 323 4.24 -0.23 -7.82
C ILE A 323 3.61 -0.87 -6.59
N HIS A 324 4.18 -1.98 -6.14
CA HIS A 324 3.83 -2.67 -4.90
C HIS A 324 5.11 -3.26 -4.30
N GLY A 325 5.03 -3.90 -3.12
CA GLY A 325 6.16 -4.61 -2.50
C GLY A 325 6.55 -5.90 -3.24
N ALA A 326 6.90 -5.79 -4.52
CA ALA A 326 7.42 -6.88 -5.34
C ALA A 326 8.93 -7.08 -5.07
N GLY A 327 9.45 -8.28 -5.35
CA GLY A 327 10.86 -8.60 -5.14
C GLY A 327 11.83 -7.78 -6.01
N ASP A 328 11.35 -7.21 -7.11
CA ASP A 328 12.09 -6.31 -8.00
C ASP A 328 11.89 -4.82 -7.66
N ALA A 329 11.31 -4.50 -6.49
CA ALA A 329 11.23 -3.13 -6.01
C ALA A 329 12.46 -2.76 -5.17
N VAL A 330 12.77 -1.46 -5.15
CA VAL A 330 13.63 -0.84 -4.14
C VAL A 330 12.74 -0.06 -3.18
N ILE A 331 13.08 -0.09 -1.91
CA ILE A 331 12.36 0.64 -0.87
C ILE A 331 13.31 1.51 -0.05
N GLY A 332 12.80 2.56 0.57
CA GLY A 332 13.55 3.34 1.55
C GLY A 332 12.64 4.01 2.56
N PRO A 333 13.19 4.60 3.64
CA PRO A 333 12.40 5.14 4.73
C PRO A 333 11.66 6.41 4.31
N VAL A 334 10.42 6.56 4.81
CA VAL A 334 9.68 7.83 4.82
C VAL A 334 9.58 8.32 6.26
N VAL A 335 10.05 9.53 6.53
CA VAL A 335 10.21 10.09 7.89
C VAL A 335 9.33 11.29 8.13
#